data_AF-A0A537N6N1-F1
#
_entry.id   AF-A0A537N6N1-F1
#
_cell.length_a   1.000
_cell.length_b   1.000
_cell.length_c   1.000
_cell.angle_alpha   90.00
_cell.angle_beta   90.00
_cell.angle_gamma   90.00
#
_symmetry.space_group_name_H-M   'P 1'
#
loop_
_entity.id
_entity.type
_entity.pdbx_description
1 polymer ?
#
loop_
_entity_poly.entity_id
_entity_poly.type
_entity_poly.pdbx_seq_one_letter_code
_entity_poly.pdbx_strand_id
1 'polypeptide(L)'
;TDIPVLYGMMWHILKNGWEDKEFIQQRVYGFEDAKKEIEKWDPAEVERVSGVPGEQLKRVAEMFATQKPATLIWCMGQTQHTVGTANVRASCMALLLTGNVGKPGTGANIFRGHDNVQ
;
A
#
# COMPACT_ATOMS: atom_id res chain seq x y z
N THR A 1 2.50 -1.59 -13.49
CA THR A 1 3.64 -1.02 -12.72
C THR A 1 3.20 -0.70 -11.29
N ASP A 2 2.30 -1.53 -10.76
CA ASP A 2 1.47 -1.21 -9.59
C ASP A 2 2.23 -1.47 -8.29
N ILE A 3 2.98 -2.56 -8.24
CA ILE A 3 3.87 -2.89 -7.12
C ILE A 3 4.92 -1.79 -6.88
N PRO A 4 5.66 -1.30 -7.90
CA PRO A 4 6.53 -0.13 -7.75
C PRO A 4 5.85 1.08 -7.12
N VAL A 5 4.65 1.43 -7.58
CA VAL A 5 3.91 2.60 -7.05
C VAL A 5 3.50 2.38 -5.59
N LEU A 6 2.98 1.20 -5.24
CA LEU A 6 2.61 0.86 -3.87
C LEU A 6 3.84 0.83 -2.94
N TYR A 7 4.97 0.31 -3.41
CA TYR A 7 6.20 0.26 -2.64
C TYR A 7 6.82 1.65 -2.48
N GLY A 8 6.80 2.48 -3.51
CA GLY A 8 7.20 3.88 -3.41
C GLY A 8 6.33 4.70 -2.44
N MET A 9 5.02 4.45 -2.42
CA MET A 9 4.13 5.05 -1.43
C MET A 9 4.55 4.62 -0.01
N MET A 10 4.77 3.33 0.23
CA MET A 10 5.24 2.82 1.52
C MET A 10 6.65 3.32 1.89
N TRP A 11 7.52 3.53 0.90
CA TRP A 11 8.85 4.11 1.11
C TRP A 11 8.73 5.51 1.70
N HIS A 12 7.87 6.36 1.14
CA HIS A 12 7.63 7.70 1.70
C HIS A 12 7.06 7.63 3.12
N ILE A 13 6.14 6.71 3.39
CA ILE A 13 5.57 6.52 4.74
C ILE A 13 6.69 6.19 5.74
N LEU A 14 7.54 5.22 5.42
CA LEU A 14 8.65 4.79 6.28
C LEU A 14 9.71 5.87 6.46
N LYS A 15 10.09 6.59 5.40
CA LYS A 15 11.10 7.64 5.48
C LYS A 15 10.67 8.84 6.33
N ASN A 16 9.36 9.10 6.40
CA ASN A 16 8.81 10.19 7.20
C ASN A 16 8.30 9.74 8.58
N GLY A 17 8.38 8.43 8.91
CA GLY A 17 7.94 7.91 10.20
C GLY A 17 6.42 7.92 10.39
N TRP A 18 5.64 7.85 9.30
CA TRP A 18 4.18 7.89 9.31
C TRP A 18 3.51 6.52 9.49
N GLU A 19 4.31 5.46 9.63
CA GLU A 19 3.81 4.11 9.91
C GLU A 19 3.21 4.00 11.31
N ASP A 20 2.22 3.12 11.46
CA ASP A 20 1.61 2.83 12.77
C ASP A 20 2.48 1.80 13.51
N LYS A 21 3.50 2.30 14.22
CA LYS A 21 4.50 1.46 14.92
C LYS A 21 3.88 0.52 15.95
N GLU A 22 2.86 0.98 16.67
CA GLU A 22 2.18 0.17 17.67
C GLU A 22 1.40 -0.96 17.00
N PHE A 23 0.62 -0.66 15.96
CA PHE A 23 -0.10 -1.68 15.20
C PHE A 23 0.85 -2.69 14.57
N ILE A 24 1.96 -2.23 13.99
CA ILE A 24 2.98 -3.10 13.40
C ILE A 24 3.53 -4.06 14.45
N GLN A 25 3.96 -3.53 15.60
CA GLN A 25 4.51 -4.35 16.68
C GLN A 25 3.52 -5.40 17.19
N GLN A 26 2.24 -5.04 17.30
CA GLN A 26 1.23 -5.89 17.90
C GLN A 26 0.59 -6.88 16.91
N ARG A 27 0.49 -6.52 15.63
CA ARG A 27 -0.42 -7.18 14.67
C ARG A 27 0.21 -7.56 13.34
N VAL A 28 1.47 -7.21 13.08
CA VAL A 28 2.12 -7.47 11.78
C VAL A 28 3.31 -8.40 11.95
N TYR A 29 3.37 -9.43 11.09
CA TYR A 29 4.51 -10.35 10.99
C TYR A 29 5.32 -10.05 9.72
N GLY A 30 6.65 -10.18 9.81
CA GLY A 30 7.56 -10.02 8.66
C GLY A 30 7.82 -8.58 8.24
N PHE A 31 7.59 -7.61 9.13
CA PHE A 31 7.79 -6.19 8.83
C PHE A 31 9.24 -5.85 8.41
N GLU A 32 10.24 -6.41 9.09
CA GLU A 32 11.65 -6.12 8.77
C GLU A 32 12.05 -6.59 7.36
N ASP A 33 11.53 -7.73 6.91
CA ASP A 33 11.79 -8.22 5.56
C ASP A 33 11.06 -7.36 4.51
N ALA A 34 9.81 -6.98 4.79
CA ALA A 34 9.06 -6.06 3.95
C ALA A 34 9.76 -4.69 3.84
N LYS A 35 10.26 -4.16 4.96
CA LYS A 35 10.96 -2.88 5.03
C LYS A 35 12.21 -2.88 4.15
N LYS A 36 13.04 -3.93 4.21
CA LYS A 36 14.23 -4.07 3.35
C LYS A 36 13.88 -4.06 1.86
N GLU A 37 12.77 -4.69 1.49
CA GLU A 37 12.31 -4.66 0.09
C GLU A 37 11.78 -3.29 -0.31
N ILE A 38 10.97 -2.65 0.54
CA ILE A 38 10.41 -1.32 0.29
C ILE A 38 11.51 -0.27 0.14
N GLU A 39 12.59 -0.35 0.93
CA GLU A 39 13.70 0.60 0.90
C GLU A 39 14.41 0.71 -0.46
N LYS A 40 14.29 -0.32 -1.32
CA LYS A 40 14.83 -0.33 -2.69
C LYS A 40 14.04 0.55 -3.68
N TRP A 41 12.85 1.01 -3.29
CA TRP A 41 11.93 1.76 -4.16
C TRP A 41 11.89 3.23 -3.79
N ASP A 42 13.05 3.89 -3.90
CA ASP A 42 13.14 5.33 -3.74
C ASP A 42 12.39 6.08 -4.89
N PRO A 43 12.13 7.38 -4.74
CA PRO A 43 11.33 8.12 -5.71
C PRO A 43 11.89 8.10 -7.12
N ALA A 44 13.21 8.08 -7.29
CA ALA A 44 13.83 8.06 -8.62
C ALA A 44 13.63 6.71 -9.30
N GLU A 45 13.79 5.60 -8.56
CA GLU A 45 13.54 4.26 -9.11
C GLU A 45 12.06 4.03 -9.44
N VAL A 46 11.16 4.52 -8.59
CA VAL A 46 9.71 4.41 -8.83
C VAL A 46 9.31 5.23 -10.04
N GLU A 47 9.80 6.45 -10.19
CA GLU A 47 9.53 7.30 -11.36
C GLU A 47 10.09 6.67 -12.64
N ARG A 48 11.31 6.10 -12.59
CA ARG A 48 11.92 5.38 -13.72
C ARG A 48 11.07 4.20 -14.21
N VAL A 49 10.45 3.45 -13.29
CA VAL A 49 9.68 2.24 -13.63
C VAL A 49 8.22 2.54 -13.96
N SER A 50 7.60 3.47 -13.23
CA SER A 50 6.14 3.71 -13.30
C SER A 50 5.77 4.98 -14.06
N GLY A 51 6.69 5.92 -14.24
CA GLY A 51 6.42 7.26 -14.75
C GLY A 51 5.69 8.19 -13.77
N VAL A 52 5.43 7.74 -12.53
CA VAL A 52 4.77 8.57 -11.50
C VAL A 52 5.81 9.46 -10.82
N PRO A 53 5.64 10.80 -10.83
CA PRO A 53 6.58 11.69 -10.18
C PRO A 53 6.66 11.47 -8.67
N GLY A 54 7.89 11.52 -8.13
CA GLY A 54 8.13 11.34 -6.68
C GLY A 54 7.32 12.27 -5.79
N GLU A 55 7.19 13.54 -6.16
CA GLU A 55 6.39 14.54 -5.42
C GLU A 55 4.90 14.18 -5.38
N GLN A 56 4.35 13.68 -6.49
CA GLN A 56 2.96 13.22 -6.51
C GLN A 56 2.78 12.03 -5.57
N LEU A 57 3.72 11.08 -5.59
CA LEU A 57 3.64 9.88 -4.76
C LEU A 57 3.80 10.21 -3.27
N LYS A 58 4.69 11.14 -2.92
CA LYS A 58 4.86 11.66 -1.55
C LYS A 58 3.56 12.25 -1.02
N ARG A 59 2.88 13.09 -1.81
CA ARG A 59 1.59 13.69 -1.44
C ARG A 59 0.53 12.62 -1.17
N VAL A 60 0.43 11.61 -2.04
CA VAL A 60 -0.51 10.48 -1.85
C VAL A 60 -0.17 9.69 -0.59
N ALA A 61 1.11 9.41 -0.35
CA ALA A 61 1.60 8.70 0.82
C ALA A 61 1.25 9.43 2.13
N GLU A 62 1.48 10.75 2.17
CA GLU A 62 1.15 11.60 3.32
C GLU A 62 -0.35 11.57 3.60
N MET A 63 -1.18 11.76 2.56
CA MET A 63 -2.63 11.72 2.71
C MET A 63 -3.10 10.35 3.22
N PHE A 64 -2.62 9.26 2.63
CA PHE A 64 -3.02 7.90 2.99
C PHE A 64 -2.62 7.51 4.42
N ALA A 65 -1.45 7.95 4.87
CA ALA A 65 -0.96 7.62 6.20
C ALA A 65 -1.58 8.51 7.29
N THR A 66 -1.74 9.81 7.04
CA THR A 66 -2.11 10.80 8.06
C THR A 66 -3.61 11.12 8.13
N GLN A 67 -4.34 11.02 7.02
CA GLN A 67 -5.78 11.29 7.00
C GLN A 67 -6.55 10.00 7.30
N LYS A 68 -7.26 9.98 8.43
CA LYS A 68 -7.97 8.79 8.93
C LYS A 68 -9.48 9.02 8.99
N PRO A 69 -10.30 7.98 8.72
CA PRO A 69 -9.91 6.64 8.28
C PRO A 69 -9.50 6.61 6.79
N ALA A 70 -8.59 5.70 6.44
CA ALA A 70 -8.21 5.44 5.04
C ALA A 70 -8.44 3.98 4.67
N THR A 71 -8.77 3.75 3.39
CA THR A 71 -9.08 2.43 2.84
C THR A 71 -8.54 2.32 1.42
N LEU A 72 -8.32 1.08 0.95
CA LEU A 72 -8.07 0.80 -0.45
C LEU A 72 -9.28 0.08 -1.04
N ILE A 73 -9.77 0.60 -2.16
CA ILE A 73 -10.82 -0.01 -2.97
C ILE A 73 -10.20 -0.44 -4.30
N TRP A 74 -10.45 -1.68 -4.73
CA TRP A 74 -9.98 -2.17 -6.02
C TRP A 74 -10.95 -3.16 -6.67
N CYS A 75 -10.69 -3.46 -7.94
CA CYS A 75 -11.42 -4.42 -8.75
C CYS A 75 -10.43 -5.14 -9.70
N MET A 76 -10.81 -5.32 -10.96
CA MET A 76 -10.04 -6.11 -11.94
C MET A 76 -8.70 -5.50 -12.36
N GLY A 77 -8.56 -4.18 -12.29
CA GLY A 77 -7.29 -3.49 -12.57
C GLY A 77 -6.16 -3.80 -11.58
N GLN A 78 -6.45 -4.57 -10.51
CA GLN A 78 -5.41 -5.12 -9.64
C GLN A 78 -5.22 -6.62 -9.81
N THR A 79 -6.32 -7.35 -10.03
CA THR A 79 -6.35 -8.82 -9.98
C THR A 79 -6.09 -9.47 -11.34
N GLN A 80 -6.47 -8.84 -12.45
CA GLN A 80 -6.33 -9.39 -13.80
C GLN A 80 -4.95 -9.10 -14.41
N HIS A 81 -3.90 -9.37 -13.62
CA HIS A 81 -2.50 -9.31 -14.01
C HIS A 81 -1.85 -10.67 -13.75
N THR A 82 -0.81 -11.01 -14.51
CA THR A 82 0.02 -12.22 -14.24
C THR A 82 0.61 -12.21 -12.83
N VAL A 83 0.78 -11.01 -12.25
CA VAL A 83 1.24 -10.78 -10.87
C VAL A 83 0.12 -10.30 -9.94
N GLY A 84 -1.15 -10.56 -10.26
CA GLY A 84 -2.32 -10.04 -9.53
C GLY A 84 -2.32 -10.38 -8.03
N THR A 85 -1.89 -11.59 -7.66
CA THR A 85 -1.71 -11.96 -6.25
C THR A 85 -0.69 -11.08 -5.54
N ALA A 86 0.43 -10.74 -6.20
CA ALA A 86 1.45 -9.87 -5.63
C ALA A 86 0.96 -8.42 -5.52
N ASN A 87 0.19 -7.93 -6.50
CA ASN A 87 -0.48 -6.63 -6.42
C ASN A 87 -1.37 -6.53 -5.18
N VAL A 88 -2.26 -7.51 -4.99
CA VAL A 88 -3.18 -7.54 -3.84
C VAL A 88 -2.41 -7.58 -2.52
N ARG A 89 -1.34 -8.39 -2.44
CA ARG A 89 -0.46 -8.41 -1.25
C ARG A 89 0.16 -7.05 -0.97
N ALA A 90 0.64 -6.33 -1.99
CA ALA A 90 1.21 -5.00 -1.82
C ALA A 90 0.19 -3.97 -1.28
N SER A 91 -1.07 -4.01 -1.75
CA SER A 91 -2.14 -3.17 -1.18
C SER A 91 -2.40 -3.48 0.29
N CYS A 92 -2.49 -4.76 0.64
CA CYS A 92 -2.67 -5.19 2.03
C CYS A 92 -1.49 -4.76 2.92
N MET A 93 -0.25 -4.82 2.41
CA MET A 93 0.93 -4.33 3.13
C MET A 93 0.83 -2.85 3.46
N ALA A 94 0.35 -2.00 2.54
CA ALA A 94 0.17 -0.57 2.80
C ALA A 94 -0.87 -0.30 3.91
N LEU A 95 -1.98 -1.05 3.92
CA LEU A 95 -3.00 -0.96 4.98
C LEU A 95 -2.45 -1.41 6.33
N LEU A 96 -1.66 -2.49 6.37
CA LEU A 96 -1.02 -2.98 7.58
C LEU A 96 0.04 -2.02 8.12
N LEU A 97 0.86 -1.44 7.23
CA LEU A 97 1.88 -0.43 7.57
C LEU A 97 1.28 0.79 8.27
N THR A 98 0.05 1.13 7.93
CA THR A 98 -0.63 2.35 8.41
C THR A 98 -1.71 2.07 9.45
N GLY A 99 -1.84 0.84 9.94
CA GLY A 99 -2.85 0.45 10.92
C GLY A 99 -4.30 0.62 10.44
N ASN A 100 -4.51 0.75 9.13
CA ASN A 100 -5.82 0.93 8.50
C ASN A 100 -6.55 -0.41 8.34
N VAL A 101 -6.66 -1.18 9.43
CA VAL A 101 -7.30 -2.50 9.47
C VAL A 101 -8.08 -2.67 10.77
N GLY A 102 -9.28 -3.25 10.69
CA GLY A 102 -10.07 -3.63 11.87
C GLY A 102 -10.83 -2.48 12.56
N LYS A 103 -10.94 -1.32 11.92
CA LYS A 103 -11.70 -0.15 12.40
C LYS A 103 -12.74 0.30 11.36
N PRO A 104 -13.86 0.92 11.77
CA PRO A 104 -14.85 1.47 10.83
C PRO A 104 -14.20 2.42 9.81
N GLY A 105 -14.59 2.30 8.54
CA GLY A 105 -14.05 3.11 7.43
C GLY A 105 -12.64 2.72 6.95
N THR A 106 -12.02 1.69 7.53
CA THR A 106 -10.69 1.19 7.12
C THR A 106 -10.77 -0.11 6.32
N GLY A 107 -9.61 -0.65 5.94
CA GLY A 107 -9.49 -2.00 5.40
C GLY A 107 -9.40 -2.07 3.87
N ALA A 108 -9.43 -3.30 3.38
CA ALA A 108 -9.42 -3.66 1.98
C ALA A 108 -10.85 -3.90 1.49
N ASN A 109 -11.28 -3.12 0.49
CA ASN A 109 -12.62 -3.18 -0.05
C ASN A 109 -12.57 -3.63 -1.52
N ILE A 110 -12.88 -4.91 -1.75
CA ILE A 110 -12.76 -5.54 -3.05
C ILE A 110 -14.11 -5.52 -3.75
N PHE A 111 -14.22 -4.75 -4.82
CA PHE A 111 -15.40 -4.79 -5.67
C PHE A 111 -15.34 -6.05 -6.53
N ARG A 112 -16.34 -6.90 -6.35
CA ARG A 112 -16.55 -8.08 -7.18
C ARG A 112 -17.61 -7.78 -8.23
N GLY A 113 -17.35 -8.19 -9.47
CA GLY A 113 -18.10 -7.68 -10.63
C GLY A 113 -19.44 -8.35 -10.92
N HIS A 114 -19.62 -9.61 -10.52
CA HIS A 114 -20.84 -10.36 -10.77
C HIS A 114 -21.69 -10.46 -9.51
N ASP A 115 -23.00 -10.57 -9.69
CA ASP A 115 -23.91 -10.92 -8.62
C ASP A 115 -23.55 -12.31 -8.03
N ASN A 116 -23.66 -12.42 -6.70
CA ASN A 116 -23.47 -13.66 -5.96
C ASN A 116 -22.10 -14.36 -6.06
N VAL A 117 -21.03 -13.66 -6.47
CA VAL A 117 -19.65 -14.20 -6.47
C VAL A 117 -18.91 -13.96 -5.13
N GLN A 118 -19.61 -13.46 -4.11
CA GLN A 118 -19.03 -13.13 -2.81
C GLN A 118 -18.70 -14.38 -1.98
#